data_AF-A0A261KU10-F1
#
_entry.id   AF-A0A261KU10-F1
#
_cell.length_a   1.000
_cell.length_b   1.000
_cell.length_c   1.000
_cell.angle_alpha   90.00
_cell.angle_beta   90.00
_cell.angle_gamma   90.00
#
_symmetry.space_group_name_H-M   'P 1'
#
loop_
_entity.id
_entity.type
_entity.pdbx_description
1 polymer ?
#
loop_
_entity_poly.entity_id
_entity_poly.type
_entity_poly.pdbx_seq_one_letter_code
_entity_poly.pdbx_strand_id
1 'polypeptide(L)'
;MSASEIVMHRMFAEAVAHYHPFAEYLGYQEAADGFIVYYEGTNGQQYMAIDTEGNVLGDTTMGTTRTVEVLAVGAAILDAMFGGSSS
;
A
#
# COMPACT_ATOMS: atom_id res chain seq x y z
N MET A 1 -10.00 7.59 16.00
CA MET A 1 -9.80 6.56 14.98
C MET A 1 -11.11 5.85 14.73
N SER A 2 -11.68 5.96 13.53
CA SER A 2 -12.93 5.28 13.18
C SER A 2 -12.71 3.80 12.85
N ALA A 3 -13.78 3.00 12.78
CA ALA A 3 -13.67 1.59 12.36
C ALA A 3 -13.11 1.45 10.94
N SER A 4 -13.47 2.36 10.03
CA SER A 4 -12.95 2.39 8.66
C SER A 4 -11.46 2.74 8.63
N GLU A 5 -11.03 3.69 9.45
CA GLU A 5 -9.61 4.09 9.57
C GLU A 5 -8.75 2.94 10.09
N ILE A 6 -9.23 2.18 11.09
CA ILE A 6 -8.53 0.97 11.59
C ILE A 6 -8.37 -0.08 10.48
N VAL A 7 -9.41 -0.32 9.69
CA VAL A 7 -9.37 -1.26 8.56
C VAL A 7 -8.35 -0.80 7.52
N MET A 8 -8.34 0.49 7.18
CA MET A 8 -7.37 1.07 6.25
C MET A 8 -5.92 0.91 6.74
N HIS A 9 -5.65 1.24 8.01
CA HIS A 9 -4.32 1.03 8.59
C HIS A 9 -3.87 -0.43 8.51
N ARG A 10 -4.77 -1.38 8.77
CA ARG A 10 -4.46 -2.80 8.68
C ARG A 10 -4.16 -3.23 7.24
N MET A 11 -4.97 -2.78 6.28
CA MET A 11 -4.75 -3.08 4.87
C MET A 11 -3.40 -2.56 4.37
N PHE A 12 -3.04 -1.32 4.72
CA PHE A 12 -1.75 -0.76 4.32
C PHE A 12 -0.57 -1.42 5.03
N ALA A 13 -0.72 -1.81 6.29
CA ALA A 13 0.30 -2.60 6.97
C ALA A 13 0.53 -3.96 6.29
N GLU A 14 -0.56 -4.64 5.88
CA GLU A 14 -0.48 -5.90 5.13
C GLU A 14 0.16 -5.71 3.75
N ALA A 15 -0.18 -4.63 3.04
CA ALA A 15 0.47 -4.27 1.78
C ALA A 15 1.97 -4.02 1.96
N VAL A 16 2.38 -3.21 2.96
CA VAL A 16 3.78 -2.96 3.26
C VAL A 16 4.52 -4.26 3.58
N ALA A 17 3.95 -5.14 4.41
CA ALA A 17 4.56 -6.43 4.73
C ALA A 17 4.69 -7.35 3.49
N HIS A 18 3.77 -7.24 2.53
CA HIS A 18 3.81 -8.00 1.29
C HIS A 18 4.92 -7.52 0.34
N TYR A 19 5.02 -6.21 0.11
CA TYR A 19 6.02 -5.63 -0.79
C TYR A 19 7.41 -5.50 -0.15
N HIS A 20 7.44 -5.19 1.15
CA HIS A 20 8.64 -4.95 1.95
C HIS A 20 8.58 -5.72 3.27
N PRO A 21 8.91 -7.03 3.25
CA PRO A 21 8.79 -7.90 4.44
C PRO A 21 9.58 -7.46 5.66
N PHE A 22 10.57 -6.59 5.48
CA PHE A 22 11.43 -6.06 6.54
C PHE A 22 11.14 -4.58 6.87
N ALA A 23 10.15 -3.97 6.23
CA ALA A 23 9.78 -2.60 6.50
C ALA A 23 8.76 -2.49 7.63
N GLU A 24 8.87 -1.41 8.39
CA GLU A 24 7.89 -1.06 9.42
C GLU A 24 6.87 -0.06 8.85
N TYR A 25 5.57 -0.37 8.97
CA TYR A 25 4.51 0.53 8.56
C TYR A 25 4.42 1.74 9.53
N LEU A 26 4.47 2.96 8.98
CA LEU A 26 4.46 4.20 9.76
C LEU A 26 3.10 4.93 9.72
N GLY A 27 2.29 4.67 8.70
CA GLY A 27 1.02 5.36 8.50
C GLY A 27 0.72 5.64 7.04
N TYR A 28 -0.38 6.35 6.79
CA TYR A 28 -0.73 6.81 5.45
C TYR A 28 -1.21 8.26 5.45
N GLN A 29 -1.18 8.88 4.28
CA GLN A 29 -1.78 10.17 4.00
C GLN A 29 -2.71 10.04 2.79
N GLU A 30 -3.88 10.66 2.86
CA GLU A 30 -4.80 10.76 1.71
C GLU A 30 -4.24 11.74 0.66
N ALA A 31 -4.31 11.33 -0.60
CA ALA A 31 -3.96 12.13 -1.76
C ALA A 31 -5.18 12.27 -2.68
N ALA A 32 -5.11 13.17 -3.66
CA ALA A 32 -6.23 13.43 -4.58
C ALA A 32 -6.73 12.17 -5.29
N ASP A 33 -5.81 11.26 -5.62
CA ASP A 33 -6.08 10.06 -6.42
C ASP A 33 -5.80 8.74 -5.64
N GLY A 34 -5.81 8.77 -4.30
CA GLY A 34 -5.60 7.59 -3.48
C GLY A 34 -4.86 7.88 -2.17
N PHE A 35 -3.82 7.10 -1.89
CA PHE A 35 -3.14 7.09 -0.60
C PHE A 35 -1.62 7.01 -0.78
N ILE A 36 -0.90 7.75 0.06
CA ILE A 36 0.55 7.64 0.22
C ILE A 36 0.79 6.87 1.50
N VAL A 37 1.33 5.67 1.38
CA VAL A 37 1.66 4.77 2.50
C VAL A 37 3.11 4.95 2.86
N TYR A 38 3.39 5.31 4.12
CA TYR A 38 4.74 5.50 4.63
C TYR A 38 5.21 4.26 5.38
N TYR A 39 6.47 3.92 5.18
CA TYR A 39 7.11 2.82 5.87
C TYR A 39 8.59 3.10 6.08
N GLU A 40 9.19 2.49 7.09
CA GLU A 40 10.63 2.54 7.34
C GLU A 40 11.29 1.28 6.79
N GLY A 41 12.03 1.43 5.71
CA GLY A 41 12.80 0.36 5.09
C GLY A 41 14.29 0.43 5.44
N THR A 42 15.10 -0.41 4.80
CA THR A 42 16.55 -0.47 5.06
C THR A 42 17.31 0.82 4.72
N ASN A 43 16.72 1.70 3.91
CA ASN A 43 17.32 2.99 3.51
C ASN A 43 16.65 4.18 4.22
N GLY A 44 15.95 3.94 5.33
CA GLY A 44 15.20 4.95 6.08
C GLY A 44 13.73 5.04 5.66
N GLN A 45 13.11 6.18 5.97
CA GLN A 45 11.70 6.42 5.65
C GLN A 45 11.46 6.50 4.14
N GLN A 46 10.50 5.71 3.69
CA GLN A 46 10.10 5.52 2.31
C GLN A 46 8.58 5.60 2.20
N TYR A 47 8.08 5.65 0.97
CA TYR A 47 6.66 5.67 0.67
C TYR A 47 6.30 4.90 -0.59
N MET A 48 5.07 4.40 -0.58
CA MET A 48 4.40 3.72 -1.67
C MET A 48 3.08 4.45 -1.97
N ALA A 49 2.84 4.77 -3.24
CA ALA A 49 1.58 5.36 -3.69
C ALA A 49 0.62 4.26 -4.11
N ILE A 50 -0.61 4.32 -3.59
CA ILE A 50 -1.69 3.35 -3.84
C ILE A 50 -2.90 4.13 -4.36
N ASP A 51 -3.51 3.73 -5.47
CA ASP A 51 -4.74 4.38 -5.97
C ASP A 51 -6.00 3.95 -5.18
N THR A 52 -7.17 4.44 -5.57
CA THR A 52 -8.44 4.10 -4.90
C THR A 52 -8.94 2.70 -5.20
N GLU A 53 -8.44 2.06 -6.26
CA GLU A 53 -8.63 0.64 -6.58
C GLU A 53 -7.57 -0.24 -5.87
N GLY A 54 -6.67 0.45 -5.18
CA GLY A 54 -5.44 0.06 -4.54
C GLY A 54 -4.43 -0.75 -5.34
N ASN A 55 -4.27 -0.36 -6.60
CA ASN A 55 -3.06 -0.62 -7.35
C ASN A 55 -1.90 0.23 -6.81
N VAL A 56 -0.70 -0.35 -6.77
CA VAL A 56 0.51 0.40 -6.42
C VAL A 56 0.98 1.19 -7.64
N LEU A 57 0.94 2.52 -7.55
CA LEU A 57 1.32 3.44 -8.62
C LEU A 57 2.83 3.70 -8.66
N GLY A 58 3.52 3.57 -7.53
CA GLY A 58 4.94 3.83 -7.44
C GLY A 58 5.49 3.60 -6.04
N ASP A 59 6.79 3.30 -5.98
CA ASP A 59 7.47 2.94 -4.75
C ASP A 59 8.90 3.48 -4.72
N THR A 60 9.34 3.96 -3.56
CA THR A 60 10.61 4.67 -3.36
C THR A 60 11.71 3.84 -2.73
N THR A 61 11.48 2.54 -2.48
CA THR A 61 12.42 1.63 -1.79
C THR A 61 13.80 1.56 -2.43
N MET A 62 13.87 1.80 -3.73
CA MET A 62 15.10 1.87 -4.49
C MET A 62 15.19 3.25 -5.12
N GLY A 63 16.37 3.87 -5.13
CA GLY A 63 16.67 5.21 -5.67
C GLY A 63 16.42 5.40 -7.18
N THR A 64 15.45 4.70 -7.71
CA THR A 64 14.82 4.83 -9.00
C THR A 64 13.34 4.90 -8.71
N THR A 65 12.69 6.02 -9.04
CA THR A 65 11.26 6.05 -9.32
C THR A 65 11.02 5.04 -10.44
N ARG A 66 10.94 3.76 -10.10
CA ARG A 66 10.47 2.74 -11.02
C ARG A 66 9.00 3.05 -11.10
N THR A 67 8.60 3.66 -12.21
CA THR A 67 7.26 3.48 -12.76
C THR A 67 7.16 1.97 -12.99
N VAL A 68 6.84 1.23 -11.93
CA VAL A 68 6.57 -0.18 -12.02
C VAL A 68 5.31 -0.21 -12.85
N GLU A 69 5.44 -0.59 -14.12
CA GLU A 69 4.30 -0.91 -14.99
C GLU A 69 3.34 -1.75 -14.17
N VAL A 70 2.26 -1.11 -13.72
CA VAL A 70 1.03 -1.68 -13.17
C VAL A 70 1.24 -3.12 -12.69
N LEU A 71 2.01 -3.30 -11.62
CA LEU A 71 2.07 -4.62 -10.99
C LEU A 71 0.74 -4.70 -10.23
N ALA A 72 -0.27 -5.27 -10.88
CA ALA A 72 -1.63 -5.48 -10.39
C ALA A 72 -1.69 -6.49 -9.22
N VAL A 73 -0.70 -6.44 -8.32
CA VAL A 73 -0.68 -7.20 -7.07
C VAL A 73 -1.51 -6.47 -6.01
N GLY A 74 -1.62 -5.14 -6.08
CA GLY A 74 -2.49 -4.34 -5.23
C GLY A 74 -3.97 -4.74 -5.36
N ALA A 75 -4.47 -4.85 -6.60
CA ALA A 75 -5.80 -5.37 -6.88
C ALA A 75 -6.03 -6.79 -6.35
N ALA A 76 -5.03 -7.67 -6.36
CA ALA A 76 -5.18 -9.04 -5.86
C ALA A 76 -5.32 -9.11 -4.33
N ILE A 77 -4.64 -8.22 -3.59
CA ILE A 77 -4.80 -8.14 -2.12
C ILE A 77 -6.16 -7.53 -1.77
N LEU A 78 -6.57 -6.48 -2.49
CA LEU A 78 -7.87 -5.85 -2.29
C LEU A 78 -9.03 -6.74 -2.70
N ASP A 79 -8.94 -7.43 -3.83
CA ASP A 79 -9.93 -8.41 -4.29
C ASP A 79 -9.95 -9.66 -3.38
N ALA A 80 -8.81 -10.10 -2.83
CA ALA A 80 -8.82 -11.15 -1.82
C ALA A 80 -9.50 -10.72 -0.50
N MET A 81 -9.48 -9.42 -0.17
CA MET A 81 -10.08 -8.87 1.06
C MET A 81 -11.53 -8.38 0.89
N PHE A 82 -11.92 -7.90 -0.30
CA PHE A 82 -13.25 -7.36 -0.61
C PHE A 82 -14.08 -8.24 -1.58
N GLY A 83 -13.44 -9.12 -2.36
CA GLY A 83 -14.06 -10.05 -3.31
C GLY A 83 -14.55 -11.37 -2.70
N GLY A 84 -14.35 -11.58 -1.39
CA GLY A 84 -14.87 -12.73 -0.63
C GLY A 84 -16.38 -12.71 -0.36
N SER A 85 -17.20 -12.19 -1.29
CA SER A 85 -18.66 -12.18 -1.19
C SER A 85 -19.32 -12.40 -2.55
N SER A 86 -19.07 -13.55 -3.17
CA SER A 86 -20.06 -14.20 -4.03
C SER A 86 -19.68 -15.65 -4.33
N SER A 87 -20.21 -16.59 -3.53
CA SER A 87 -20.78 -17.90 -3.92
C SER A 87 -21.06 -18.74 -2.68
#